data_AF-A0A1J9QAL1-F1
#
_entry.id   AF-A0A1J9QAL1-F1
#
_cell.length_a   1.000
_cell.length_b   1.000
_cell.length_c   1.000
_cell.angle_alpha   90.00
_cell.angle_beta   90.00
_cell.angle_gamma   90.00
#
_symmetry.space_group_name_H-M   'P 1'
#
loop_
_entity.id
_entity.type
_entity.pdbx_description
1 polymer ?
#
loop_
_entity_poly.entity_id
_entity_poly.type
_entity_poly.pdbx_seq_one_letter_code
_entity_poly.pdbx_strand_id
1 'polypeptide(L)'
;MTLDLRPATLLKVIETEDSNLILTVKATVKRKQAPIKALMLPHNRDQYMPSDEPDDVVESREITPYADLEEEDDTTERERSHQLRLTFNRPPIDIERGFFFGTDKQAYDVLLETKTRQGDISEIHFYITFNDEECLVLMGALNTGGTAVSYDGWGQRSRRRRDFKWILFLDRKNLTTAPTEPLSSKQCPIYVPSRGLGRGVFGEVVLVTDVSSAKLYAAKVFGKRAAFQNKMNIIRNISHRHIVEFVDFVDEHSPQMITEYLPGGNLEKEHKRH
;
A
#
# COMPACT_ATOMS: atom_id res chain seq x y z
N MET A 1 13.53 0.90 1.75
CA MET A 1 12.64 1.54 0.76
C MET A 1 11.24 1.71 1.34
N THR A 2 10.50 2.78 0.97
CA THR A 2 9.10 3.01 1.36
C THR A 2 8.25 3.06 0.11
N LEU A 3 7.25 2.18 0.01
CA LEU A 3 6.24 2.19 -1.03
C LEU A 3 4.99 2.90 -0.48
N ASP A 4 4.68 4.08 -1.02
CA ASP A 4 3.48 4.85 -0.66
C ASP A 4 2.40 4.63 -1.71
N LEU A 5 1.48 3.71 -1.45
CA LEU A 5 0.28 3.51 -2.26
C LEU A 5 -0.74 4.56 -1.80
N ARG A 6 -1.07 5.51 -2.66
CA ARG A 6 -2.03 6.58 -2.34
C ARG A 6 -3.36 6.35 -3.05
N PRO A 7 -4.49 6.71 -2.43
CA PRO A 7 -5.77 6.88 -3.11
C PRO A 7 -5.71 8.27 -3.74
N ALA A 8 -5.86 8.39 -5.06
CA ALA A 8 -6.15 9.67 -5.74
C ALA A 8 -5.32 10.90 -5.28
N THR A 9 -4.06 11.02 -5.65
CA THR A 9 -3.72 11.89 -6.81
C THR A 9 -3.20 11.09 -8.00
N LEU A 10 -3.39 9.78 -7.92
CA LEU A 10 -3.02 8.78 -8.92
C LEU A 10 -4.26 7.96 -9.31
N LEU A 11 -5.45 8.57 -9.16
CA LEU A 11 -6.73 8.07 -9.66
C LEU A 11 -7.13 8.88 -10.90
N LYS A 12 -6.31 8.78 -11.93
CA LYS A 12 -6.79 8.02 -13.07
C LYS A 12 -6.17 6.63 -12.90
N VAL A 13 -6.77 5.81 -12.03
CA VAL A 13 -7.00 4.43 -12.42
C VAL A 13 -7.95 4.66 -13.57
N ILE A 14 -7.34 4.86 -14.74
CA ILE A 14 -8.02 4.68 -15.99
C ILE A 14 -8.67 3.32 -15.77
N GLU A 15 -9.99 3.26 -15.94
CA GLU A 15 -10.61 2.04 -16.42
C GLU A 15 -9.76 1.62 -17.63
N THR A 16 -8.65 0.92 -17.41
CA THR A 16 -7.73 0.64 -18.50
C THR A 16 -8.43 -0.43 -19.30
N GLU A 17 -9.11 0.02 -20.35
CA GLU A 17 -9.43 -0.77 -21.54
C GLU A 17 -8.17 -1.50 -22.07
N ASP A 18 -6.97 -1.11 -21.63
CA ASP A 18 -5.72 -1.85 -21.79
C ASP A 18 -5.71 -3.12 -20.92
N SER A 19 -6.28 -4.19 -21.47
CA SER A 19 -6.27 -5.56 -20.93
C SER A 19 -4.87 -6.13 -20.69
N ASN A 20 -3.81 -5.44 -21.15
CA ASN A 20 -2.43 -5.88 -21.02
C ASN A 20 -1.72 -5.25 -19.80
N LEU A 21 -2.30 -4.28 -19.10
CA LEU A 21 -1.69 -3.65 -17.91
C LEU A 21 -1.95 -4.45 -16.63
N ILE A 22 -0.89 -4.76 -15.87
CA ILE A 22 -0.97 -5.42 -14.56
C ILE A 22 -0.96 -4.35 -13.44
N LEU A 23 0.06 -3.50 -13.42
CA LEU A 23 0.27 -2.49 -12.37
C LEU A 23 1.15 -1.35 -12.89
N THR A 24 0.91 -0.14 -12.38
CA THR A 24 1.82 1.00 -12.57
C THR A 24 2.52 1.34 -11.26
N VAL A 25 3.85 1.38 -11.29
CA VAL A 25 4.71 1.75 -10.15
C VAL A 25 5.24 3.17 -10.39
N LYS A 26 4.95 4.12 -9.49
CA LYS A 26 5.43 5.50 -9.60
C LYS A 26 6.38 5.86 -8.46
N ALA A 27 7.39 6.65 -8.79
CA ALA A 27 8.27 7.23 -7.78
C ALA A 27 7.62 8.48 -7.17
N THR A 28 7.45 8.53 -5.85
CA THR A 28 7.00 9.75 -5.17
C THR A 28 8.18 10.66 -4.84
N VAL A 29 8.17 11.88 -5.36
CA VAL A 29 9.21 12.90 -5.18
C VAL A 29 9.03 13.62 -3.84
N LYS A 30 9.18 12.90 -2.71
CA LYS A 30 8.97 13.54 -1.40
C LYS A 30 10.18 14.30 -0.85
N ARG A 31 11.34 14.35 -1.56
CA ARG A 31 12.57 15.15 -1.28
C ARG A 31 13.87 14.59 -1.88
N LYS A 32 13.86 13.39 -2.47
CA LYS A 32 15.06 12.72 -3.01
C LYS A 32 14.81 12.27 -4.43
N GLN A 33 15.72 12.58 -5.35
CA GLN A 33 15.69 12.09 -6.74
C GLN A 33 16.09 10.61 -6.87
N ALA A 34 16.59 9.99 -5.80
CA ALA A 34 17.08 8.60 -5.83
C ALA A 34 16.05 7.57 -6.37
N PRO A 35 14.76 7.61 -5.98
CA PRO A 35 13.76 6.70 -6.55
C PRO A 35 13.52 6.94 -8.05
N ILE A 36 13.56 8.19 -8.51
CA ILE A 36 13.45 8.50 -9.95
C ILE A 36 14.64 7.91 -10.70
N LYS A 37 15.86 8.13 -10.21
CA LYS A 37 17.09 7.59 -10.80
C LYS A 37 17.07 6.06 -10.87
N ALA A 38 16.46 5.40 -9.89
CA ALA A 38 16.22 3.96 -9.90
C ALA A 38 15.28 3.54 -11.04
N LEU A 39 14.13 4.20 -11.19
CA LEU A 39 13.19 3.86 -12.29
C LEU A 39 13.80 4.10 -13.68
N MET A 40 14.69 5.08 -13.81
CA MET A 40 15.37 5.43 -15.07
C MET A 40 16.61 4.57 -15.38
N LEU A 41 16.93 3.56 -14.56
CA LEU A 41 18.07 2.69 -14.82
C LEU A 41 17.92 2.01 -16.19
N PRO A 42 19.00 1.84 -16.97
CA PRO A 42 18.92 1.26 -18.32
C PRO A 42 18.25 -0.11 -18.38
N HIS A 43 18.29 -0.89 -17.29
CA HIS A 43 17.67 -2.21 -17.19
C HIS A 43 16.14 -2.12 -17.12
N ASN A 44 15.60 -1.00 -16.63
CA ASN A 44 14.15 -0.78 -16.53
C ASN A 44 13.58 -0.14 -17.80
N ARG A 45 14.41 0.16 -18.80
CA ARG A 45 14.03 0.97 -19.98
C ARG A 45 12.81 0.42 -20.71
N ASP A 46 12.69 -0.90 -20.79
CA ASP A 46 11.58 -1.54 -21.48
C ASP A 46 10.26 -1.31 -20.73
N GLN A 47 10.27 -1.35 -19.40
CA GLN A 47 9.07 -1.13 -18.57
C GLN A 47 8.82 0.33 -18.23
N TYR A 48 9.80 1.20 -18.48
CA TYR A 48 9.74 2.62 -18.16
C TYR A 48 8.88 3.40 -19.16
N MET A 49 7.99 4.23 -18.63
CA MET A 49 7.29 5.25 -19.39
C MET A 49 7.50 6.62 -18.75
N PRO A 50 7.94 7.64 -19.51
CA PRO A 50 7.78 9.02 -19.10
C PRO A 50 6.28 9.37 -19.12
N SER A 51 5.81 10.15 -18.16
CA SER A 51 4.43 10.63 -18.12
C SER A 51 4.26 11.82 -19.06
N ASP A 52 3.25 11.77 -19.94
CA ASP A 52 2.91 12.81 -20.92
C ASP A 52 1.86 13.82 -20.41
N GLU A 53 1.64 13.94 -19.09
CA GLU A 53 0.65 14.90 -18.57
C GLU A 53 1.10 16.31 -18.96
N PRO A 54 0.33 17.06 -19.77
CA PRO A 54 0.68 18.41 -20.15
C PRO A 54 0.64 19.28 -18.89
N ASP A 55 1.67 20.11 -18.72
CA ASP A 55 1.71 21.15 -17.71
C ASP A 55 0.39 21.93 -17.73
N ASP A 56 -0.33 21.97 -16.61
CA ASP A 56 -1.43 22.92 -16.43
C ASP A 56 -0.91 24.28 -16.88
N VAL A 57 -1.63 24.88 -17.83
CA VAL A 57 -1.28 26.15 -18.47
C VAL A 57 -1.11 27.20 -17.38
N VAL A 58 0.14 27.46 -16.99
CA VAL A 58 0.49 28.66 -16.24
C VAL A 58 0.29 29.80 -17.22
N GLU A 59 -0.87 30.42 -17.08
CA GLU A 59 -1.26 31.67 -17.71
C GLU A 59 -0.06 32.63 -17.69
N SER A 60 0.50 32.88 -18.88
CA SER A 60 1.63 33.78 -19.08
C SER A 60 1.25 35.16 -18.57
N ARG A 61 1.75 35.54 -17.39
CA ARG A 61 1.87 36.94 -17.04
C ARG A 61 3.21 37.42 -17.60
N GLU A 62 3.12 38.34 -18.54
CA GLU A 62 4.24 39.08 -19.13
C GLU A 62 5.18 39.58 -18.03
N ILE A 63 6.47 39.31 -18.17
CA ILE A 63 7.53 39.85 -17.30
C ILE A 63 8.20 41.02 -18.02
N THR A 64 8.13 42.19 -17.40
CA THR A 64 8.88 43.40 -17.74
C THR A 64 10.38 43.18 -17.54
N PRO A 65 11.27 43.62 -18.46
CA PRO A 65 12.69 43.42 -18.28
C PRO A 65 13.25 44.48 -17.32
N TYR A 66 13.90 44.04 -16.24
CA TYR A 66 14.91 44.85 -15.57
C TYR A 66 16.10 43.97 -15.17
N ALA A 67 17.28 44.58 -15.31
CA ALA A 67 18.58 43.97 -15.51
C ALA A 67 19.21 43.29 -14.30
N ASP A 68 20.16 42.41 -14.63
CA ASP A 68 21.31 41.90 -13.89
C ASP A 68 21.05 41.29 -12.50
N LEU A 69 21.32 39.99 -12.38
CA LEU A 69 22.17 39.38 -11.33
C LEU A 69 22.21 37.84 -11.53
N GLU A 70 23.45 37.35 -11.73
CA GLU A 70 24.02 36.01 -11.45
C GLU A 70 23.30 34.75 -11.99
N GLU A 71 24.01 34.01 -12.85
CA GLU A 71 23.67 32.66 -13.29
C GLU A 71 23.70 31.68 -12.10
N GLU A 72 22.60 31.58 -11.35
CA GLU A 72 22.28 30.36 -10.62
C GLU A 72 21.80 29.33 -11.66
N ASP A 73 22.50 28.19 -11.71
CA ASP A 73 22.12 26.97 -12.44
C ASP A 73 20.83 26.38 -11.83
N ASP A 74 19.71 27.09 -12.04
CA ASP A 74 18.37 26.67 -11.66
C ASP A 74 17.80 25.77 -12.76
N THR A 75 18.35 24.55 -12.85
CA THR A 75 17.68 23.46 -13.55
C THR A 75 16.47 23.01 -12.73
N THR A 76 15.40 23.80 -12.77
CA THR A 76 14.04 23.37 -12.44
C THR A 76 13.60 22.35 -13.48
N GLU A 77 14.12 21.12 -13.39
CA GLU A 77 13.52 19.98 -14.07
C GLU A 77 12.09 19.83 -13.55
N ARG A 78 11.14 20.40 -14.32
CA ARG A 78 9.69 20.25 -14.16
C ARG A 78 9.38 18.82 -13.75
N GLU A 79 8.53 18.67 -12.74
CA GLU A 79 8.17 17.42 -12.06
C GLU A 79 7.50 16.39 -12.99
N ARG A 80 8.25 15.83 -13.95
CA ARG A 80 7.79 14.72 -14.77
C ARG A 80 7.51 13.54 -13.87
N SER A 81 6.31 12.96 -13.96
CA SER A 81 5.99 11.75 -13.21
C SER A 81 6.70 10.56 -13.86
N HIS A 82 7.63 9.94 -13.13
CA HIS A 82 8.40 8.79 -13.60
C HIS A 82 7.70 7.49 -13.17
N GLN A 83 7.42 6.60 -14.12
CA GLN A 83 6.64 5.39 -13.88
C GLN A 83 7.18 4.15 -14.59
N LEU A 84 7.00 2.98 -13.96
CA LEU A 84 7.17 1.67 -14.57
C LEU A 84 5.79 1.03 -14.78
N ARG A 85 5.57 0.39 -15.92
CA ARG A 85 4.36 -0.38 -16.22
C ARG A 85 4.71 -1.86 -16.27
N LEU A 86 4.13 -2.63 -15.35
CA LEU A 86 4.13 -4.08 -15.39
C LEU A 86 2.97 -4.53 -16.28
N THR A 87 3.23 -5.40 -17.25
CA THR A 87 2.30 -5.74 -18.33
C THR A 87 2.37 -7.21 -18.69
N PHE A 88 1.27 -7.83 -19.13
CA PHE A 88 1.22 -9.27 -19.42
C PHE A 88 2.08 -9.69 -20.61
N ASN A 89 2.20 -8.84 -21.64
CA ASN A 89 3.06 -9.09 -22.81
C ASN A 89 4.56 -8.96 -22.53
N ARG A 90 4.93 -8.49 -21.34
CA ARG A 90 6.30 -8.47 -20.83
C ARG A 90 6.34 -9.19 -19.49
N PRO A 91 6.21 -10.53 -19.52
CA PRO A 91 6.18 -11.33 -18.31
C PRO A 91 7.50 -11.21 -17.55
N PRO A 92 7.48 -11.50 -16.23
CA PRO A 92 8.71 -11.55 -15.46
C PRO A 92 9.62 -12.69 -15.94
N ILE A 93 10.92 -12.58 -15.66
CA ILE A 93 11.96 -13.56 -15.97
C ILE A 93 11.58 -14.93 -15.40
N ASP A 94 11.01 -14.96 -14.19
CA ASP A 94 10.49 -16.15 -13.54
C ASP A 94 8.97 -15.99 -13.31
N ILE A 95 8.19 -16.56 -14.23
CA ILE A 95 6.72 -16.49 -14.22
C ILE A 95 6.11 -17.11 -12.97
N GLU A 96 6.73 -18.16 -12.41
CA GLU A 96 6.22 -18.82 -11.21
C GLU A 96 6.38 -17.96 -9.95
N ARG A 97 7.33 -17.01 -9.98
CA ARG A 97 7.66 -16.18 -8.81
C ARG A 97 7.20 -14.74 -8.92
N GLY A 98 7.00 -14.22 -10.13
CA GLY A 98 6.53 -12.86 -10.38
C GLY A 98 7.64 -11.84 -10.61
N PHE A 99 7.30 -10.56 -10.56
CA PHE A 99 8.22 -9.45 -10.83
C PHE A 99 9.10 -9.15 -9.63
N PHE A 100 10.41 -9.36 -9.78
CA PHE A 100 11.37 -9.08 -8.71
C PHE A 100 11.92 -7.66 -8.73
N PHE A 101 12.03 -7.06 -7.54
CA PHE A 101 12.59 -5.74 -7.32
C PHE A 101 13.83 -5.84 -6.41
N GLY A 102 14.99 -5.45 -6.94
CA GLY A 102 16.26 -5.80 -6.33
C GLY A 102 17.47 -5.03 -6.84
N THR A 103 18.68 -5.52 -6.53
CA THR A 103 19.96 -4.90 -6.92
C THR A 103 20.87 -5.79 -7.79
N ASP A 104 20.54 -7.06 -7.96
CA ASP A 104 21.29 -7.91 -8.89
C ASP A 104 20.75 -7.77 -10.33
N LYS A 105 21.66 -7.84 -11.30
CA LYS A 105 21.40 -7.57 -12.72
C LYS A 105 21.13 -8.85 -13.52
N GLN A 106 21.43 -10.02 -12.97
CA GLN A 106 21.33 -11.28 -13.71
C GLN A 106 20.01 -12.03 -13.46
N ALA A 107 19.22 -11.66 -12.44
CA ALA A 107 18.02 -12.40 -12.04
C ALA A 107 16.75 -11.56 -11.79
N TYR A 108 16.68 -10.29 -12.22
CA TYR A 108 15.63 -9.36 -11.77
C TYR A 108 14.97 -8.56 -12.89
N ASP A 109 13.66 -8.40 -12.77
CA ASP A 109 12.81 -7.67 -13.72
C ASP A 109 12.93 -6.16 -13.57
N VAL A 110 13.09 -5.70 -12.32
CA VAL A 110 13.21 -4.28 -11.99
C VAL A 110 14.40 -4.03 -11.09
N LEU A 111 15.37 -3.31 -11.62
CA LEU A 111 16.57 -2.91 -10.90
C LEU A 111 16.29 -1.62 -10.11
N LEU A 112 16.48 -1.66 -8.79
CA LEU A 112 16.26 -0.53 -7.89
C LEU A 112 17.53 0.25 -7.59
N GLU A 113 18.71 -0.35 -7.77
CA GLU A 113 19.99 0.30 -7.50
C GLU A 113 21.12 -0.37 -8.27
N THR A 114 22.17 0.39 -8.63
CA THR A 114 23.28 -0.15 -9.44
C THR A 114 24.59 -0.40 -8.68
N LYS A 115 24.82 0.23 -7.52
CA LYS A 115 25.99 0.02 -6.64
C LYS A 115 25.72 0.56 -5.22
N THR A 116 26.01 -0.19 -4.16
CA THR A 116 26.12 0.39 -2.80
C THR A 116 27.43 0.02 -2.12
N ARG A 117 28.15 1.05 -1.66
CA ARG A 117 29.09 0.93 -0.55
C ARG A 117 28.39 1.03 0.82
N GLN A 118 27.07 1.16 0.89
CA GLN A 118 26.28 1.09 2.12
C GLN A 118 24.86 0.57 1.80
N GLY A 119 24.59 -0.69 2.12
CA GLY A 119 23.43 -1.46 1.63
C GLY A 119 22.16 -1.29 2.47
N ASP A 120 21.20 -0.53 1.93
CA ASP A 120 19.83 -0.43 2.45
C ASP A 120 18.80 -1.22 1.62
N ILE A 121 19.17 -1.58 0.37
CA ILE A 121 18.39 -2.37 -0.58
C ILE A 121 19.09 -3.70 -0.78
N SER A 122 18.33 -4.77 -0.66
CA SER A 122 18.81 -6.15 -0.74
C SER A 122 18.78 -6.66 -2.16
N GLU A 123 19.54 -7.72 -2.42
CA GLU A 123 19.58 -8.40 -3.72
C GLU A 123 18.18 -8.75 -4.22
N ILE A 124 17.39 -9.44 -3.39
CA ILE A 124 15.93 -9.56 -3.48
C ILE A 124 15.32 -8.68 -2.39
N HIS A 125 14.69 -7.55 -2.73
CA HIS A 125 14.07 -6.69 -1.72
C HIS A 125 12.59 -7.03 -1.50
N PHE A 126 11.82 -7.10 -2.59
CA PHE A 126 10.44 -7.58 -2.61
C PHE A 126 10.09 -8.06 -4.03
N TYR A 127 8.96 -8.72 -4.18
CA TYR A 127 8.43 -9.10 -5.48
C TYR A 127 6.91 -8.95 -5.53
N ILE A 128 6.37 -8.82 -6.73
CA ILE A 128 4.93 -8.69 -7.00
C ILE A 128 4.50 -9.87 -7.85
N THR A 129 3.49 -10.60 -7.39
CA THR A 129 2.98 -11.80 -8.07
C THR A 129 1.47 -11.93 -7.90
N PHE A 130 0.87 -12.93 -8.53
CA PHE A 130 -0.50 -13.36 -8.25
C PHE A 130 -0.48 -14.54 -7.27
N ASN A 131 -1.37 -14.55 -6.28
CA ASN A 131 -1.54 -15.75 -5.44
C ASN A 131 -2.50 -16.75 -6.09
N ASP A 132 -2.70 -17.89 -5.44
CA ASP A 132 -3.61 -18.97 -5.90
C ASP A 132 -5.08 -18.53 -6.05
N GLU A 133 -5.44 -17.37 -5.49
CA GLU A 133 -6.77 -16.76 -5.57
C GLU A 133 -6.82 -15.64 -6.62
N GLU A 134 -5.84 -15.60 -7.53
CA GLU A 134 -5.70 -14.62 -8.61
C GLU A 134 -5.65 -13.16 -8.13
N CYS A 135 -5.34 -12.94 -6.84
CA CYS A 135 -5.14 -11.61 -6.29
C CYS A 135 -3.69 -11.17 -6.53
N LEU A 136 -3.50 -9.92 -6.94
CA LEU A 136 -2.19 -9.31 -7.02
C LEU A 136 -1.64 -9.06 -5.62
N VAL A 137 -0.43 -9.54 -5.33
CA VAL A 137 0.19 -9.48 -4.00
C VAL A 137 1.62 -8.98 -4.07
N LEU A 138 2.00 -8.18 -3.08
CA LEU A 138 3.37 -7.79 -2.79
C LEU A 138 3.92 -8.67 -1.67
N MET A 139 5.09 -9.24 -1.92
CA MET A 139 5.78 -10.13 -1.00
C MET A 139 7.11 -9.51 -0.58
N GLY A 140 7.28 -9.26 0.72
CA GLY A 140 8.56 -8.78 1.26
C GLY A 140 9.55 -9.92 1.47
N ALA A 141 10.77 -9.79 0.97
CA ALA A 141 11.77 -10.86 1.09
C ALA A 141 12.33 -10.99 2.52
N LEU A 142 12.67 -12.23 2.91
CA LEU A 142 13.16 -12.63 4.24
C LEU A 142 14.52 -11.99 4.60
N ASN A 143 15.47 -12.02 3.67
CA ASN A 143 16.87 -11.64 3.91
C ASN A 143 17.13 -10.17 3.59
N THR A 144 16.35 -9.27 4.19
CA THR A 144 16.39 -7.84 3.86
C THR A 144 16.41 -6.92 5.06
N GLY A 145 16.74 -5.64 4.83
CA GLY A 145 16.50 -4.55 5.78
C GLY A 145 15.00 -4.25 6.01
N GLY A 146 14.12 -4.98 5.33
CA GLY A 146 12.68 -4.87 5.33
C GLY A 146 12.14 -3.78 4.39
N THR A 147 10.89 -3.96 3.98
CA THR A 147 10.14 -3.02 3.12
C THR A 147 9.07 -2.33 3.96
N ALA A 148 9.00 -1.00 3.88
CA ALA A 148 7.88 -0.26 4.44
C ALA A 148 6.82 -0.08 3.35
N VAL A 149 5.57 -0.44 3.65
CA VAL A 149 4.45 -0.32 2.73
C VAL A 149 3.36 0.47 3.43
N SER A 150 2.79 1.44 2.72
CA SER A 150 1.62 2.19 3.17
C SER A 150 0.54 2.21 2.10
N TYR A 151 -0.71 2.28 2.54
CA TYR A 151 -1.90 2.48 1.72
C TYR A 151 -2.69 3.64 2.31
N ASP A 152 -2.92 4.71 1.54
CA ASP A 152 -3.73 5.85 2.00
C ASP A 152 -3.23 6.54 3.26
N GLY A 153 -1.90 6.60 3.40
CA GLY A 153 -1.24 7.11 4.61
C GLY A 153 -1.27 6.13 5.79
N TRP A 154 -2.03 5.04 5.71
CA TRP A 154 -2.00 3.94 6.68
C TRP A 154 -0.76 3.08 6.46
N GLY A 155 -0.04 2.76 7.54
CA GLY A 155 1.23 2.05 7.46
C GLY A 155 2.45 2.93 7.17
N GLN A 156 2.27 4.25 6.97
CA GLN A 156 3.38 5.16 6.66
C GLN A 156 4.39 5.30 7.82
N ARG A 157 3.89 5.15 9.05
CA ARG A 157 4.73 5.13 10.27
C ARG A 157 5.10 3.72 10.70
N SER A 158 4.68 2.70 9.95
CA SER A 158 5.00 1.32 10.30
C SER A 158 6.49 1.04 10.14
N ARG A 159 6.98 0.13 10.98
CA ARG A 159 8.35 -0.39 10.83
C ARG A 159 8.49 -1.12 9.50
N ARG A 160 9.72 -1.14 8.95
CA ARG A 160 10.08 -1.99 7.80
C ARG A 160 9.71 -3.45 8.13
N ARG A 161 9.00 -4.11 7.23
CA ARG A 161 8.49 -5.48 7.39
C ARG A 161 9.32 -6.45 6.56
N ARG A 162 9.47 -7.67 7.05
CA ARG A 162 10.11 -8.79 6.36
C ARG A 162 9.09 -9.92 6.27
N ASP A 163 9.24 -10.79 5.29
CA ASP A 163 8.44 -12.02 5.17
C ASP A 163 6.93 -11.79 5.34
N PHE A 164 6.43 -10.82 4.57
CA PHE A 164 5.03 -10.41 4.65
C PHE A 164 4.37 -10.53 3.28
N LYS A 165 3.06 -10.76 3.30
CA LYS A 165 2.17 -10.73 2.16
C LYS A 165 1.26 -9.50 2.26
N TRP A 166 1.12 -8.76 1.17
CA TRP A 166 0.21 -7.64 1.07
C TRP A 166 -0.60 -7.72 -0.23
N ILE A 167 -1.91 -7.94 -0.14
CA ILE A 167 -2.83 -7.92 -1.28
C ILE A 167 -3.01 -6.48 -1.77
N LEU A 168 -2.68 -6.26 -3.03
CA LEU A 168 -2.81 -4.97 -3.71
C LEU A 168 -4.24 -4.83 -4.23
N PHE A 169 -5.10 -4.17 -3.45
CA PHE A 169 -6.49 -3.91 -3.86
C PHE A 169 -6.54 -2.86 -4.97
N LEU A 170 -6.67 -3.31 -6.22
CA LEU A 170 -6.71 -2.46 -7.41
C LEU A 170 -8.06 -1.75 -7.60
N ASP A 171 -9.16 -2.29 -7.04
CA ASP A 171 -10.47 -1.65 -7.02
C ASP A 171 -11.08 -1.69 -5.60
N ARG A 172 -11.49 -0.52 -5.10
CA ARG A 172 -12.18 -0.36 -3.81
C ARG A 172 -13.55 -1.03 -3.79
N LYS A 173 -14.21 -1.23 -4.95
CA LYS A 173 -15.59 -1.73 -5.04
C LYS A 173 -15.72 -3.24 -4.85
N ASN A 174 -14.63 -3.99 -5.03
CA ASN A 174 -14.64 -5.46 -5.00
C ASN A 174 -14.07 -6.07 -3.71
N LEU A 175 -13.94 -5.30 -2.63
CA LEU A 175 -13.56 -5.79 -1.30
C LEU A 175 -14.61 -6.71 -0.63
N THR A 176 -15.60 -7.18 -1.39
CA THR A 176 -16.84 -7.79 -0.89
C THR A 176 -16.74 -9.31 -0.76
N THR A 177 -15.67 -9.93 -1.28
CA THR A 177 -15.48 -11.38 -1.22
C THR A 177 -14.17 -11.66 -0.50
N ALA A 178 -14.26 -11.88 0.81
CA ALA A 178 -13.12 -12.37 1.57
C ALA A 178 -12.77 -13.79 1.09
N PRO A 179 -11.49 -14.11 0.87
CA PRO A 179 -11.06 -15.47 0.71
C PRO A 179 -11.45 -16.31 1.93
N THR A 180 -11.83 -17.56 1.67
CA THR A 180 -12.48 -18.42 2.68
C THR A 180 -11.49 -19.00 3.69
N GLU A 181 -10.18 -18.86 3.49
CA GLU A 181 -9.18 -19.45 4.37
C GLU A 181 -8.13 -18.44 4.89
N PRO A 182 -7.84 -18.44 6.20
CA PRO A 182 -6.80 -17.60 6.75
C PRO A 182 -5.42 -18.12 6.34
N LEU A 183 -4.78 -17.44 5.39
CA LEU A 183 -3.37 -17.68 5.08
C LEU A 183 -2.51 -17.30 6.30
N SER A 184 -1.86 -18.32 6.84
CA SER A 184 -1.01 -18.27 8.03
C SER A 184 0.23 -17.41 7.78
N SER A 185 0.12 -16.11 8.09
CA SER A 185 1.27 -15.27 8.41
C SER A 185 0.91 -14.39 9.61
N LYS A 186 1.21 -14.87 10.82
CA LYS A 186 1.06 -14.13 12.08
C LYS A 186 2.02 -12.92 12.22
N GLN A 187 2.63 -12.46 11.13
CA GLN A 187 3.59 -11.36 11.18
C GLN A 187 2.85 -10.02 11.01
N CYS A 188 2.41 -9.46 12.14
CA CYS A 188 1.85 -8.11 12.27
C CYS A 188 0.81 -7.76 11.18
N PRO A 189 -0.45 -8.26 11.27
CA PRO A 189 -1.48 -7.94 10.29
C PRO A 189 -1.66 -6.43 10.13
N ILE A 190 -1.97 -6.00 8.91
CA ILE A 190 -2.17 -4.59 8.58
C ILE A 190 -3.63 -4.44 8.23
N TYR A 191 -4.31 -3.69 9.08
CA TYR A 191 -5.73 -3.43 8.92
C TYR A 191 -5.91 -2.07 8.24
N VAL A 192 -6.36 -2.11 6.99
CA VAL A 192 -6.70 -0.89 6.25
C VAL A 192 -8.18 -0.58 6.46
N PRO A 193 -8.54 0.63 6.94
CA PRO A 193 -9.94 1.00 7.11
C PRO A 193 -10.65 1.20 5.77
N SER A 194 -11.88 0.71 5.70
CA SER A 194 -12.74 0.78 4.52
C SER A 194 -13.90 1.76 4.72
N ARG A 195 -14.86 1.45 5.61
CA ARG A 195 -16.06 2.29 5.86
C ARG A 195 -16.43 2.32 7.33
N GLY A 196 -17.10 3.39 7.77
CA GLY A 196 -17.69 3.46 9.10
C GLY A 196 -18.85 2.45 9.27
N LEU A 197 -18.84 1.67 10.35
CA LEU A 197 -19.93 0.77 10.73
C LEU A 197 -20.89 1.44 11.73
N GLY A 198 -20.36 2.29 12.59
CA GLY A 198 -21.15 3.07 13.54
C GLY A 198 -20.29 3.91 14.48
N ARG A 199 -20.91 4.94 15.06
CA ARG A 199 -20.29 5.82 16.07
C ARG A 199 -21.15 5.81 17.31
N GLY A 200 -20.56 5.51 18.45
CA GLY A 200 -21.24 5.54 19.75
C GLY A 200 -20.44 6.32 20.79
N VAL A 201 -20.99 6.41 22.01
CA VAL A 201 -20.35 7.09 23.15
C VAL A 201 -18.96 6.51 23.46
N PHE A 202 -18.75 5.23 23.14
CA PHE A 202 -17.51 4.51 23.42
C PHE A 202 -16.52 4.49 22.25
N GLY A 203 -16.71 5.35 21.25
CA GLY A 203 -15.82 5.47 20.10
C GLY A 203 -16.46 5.07 18.78
N GLU A 204 -15.65 5.15 17.74
CA GLU A 204 -16.02 4.80 16.38
C GLU A 204 -15.68 3.34 16.09
N VAL A 205 -16.56 2.66 15.36
CA VAL A 205 -16.34 1.33 14.82
C VAL A 205 -16.27 1.44 13.31
N VAL A 206 -15.16 1.00 12.75
CA VAL A 206 -14.90 1.00 11.30
C VAL A 206 -14.74 -0.44 10.82
N LEU A 207 -15.14 -0.69 9.59
CA LEU A 207 -14.81 -1.91 8.86
C LEU A 207 -13.36 -1.79 8.44
N VAL A 208 -12.56 -2.82 8.71
CA VAL A 208 -11.18 -2.91 8.28
C VAL A 208 -10.95 -4.19 7.51
N THR A 209 -9.97 -4.17 6.62
CA THR A 209 -9.52 -5.32 5.85
C THR A 209 -8.11 -5.66 6.27
N ASP A 210 -7.89 -6.91 6.66
CA ASP A 210 -6.54 -7.45 6.77
C ASP A 210 -5.97 -7.64 5.36
N VAL A 211 -4.97 -6.83 5.01
CA VAL A 211 -4.39 -6.84 3.67
C VAL A 211 -3.63 -8.13 3.36
N SER A 212 -3.29 -8.95 4.35
CA SER A 212 -2.57 -10.21 4.10
C SER A 212 -3.50 -11.34 3.66
N SER A 213 -4.75 -11.30 4.12
CA SER A 213 -5.76 -12.36 3.94
C SER A 213 -7.02 -11.89 3.22
N ALA A 214 -7.15 -10.58 2.95
CA ALA A 214 -8.38 -9.93 2.48
C ALA A 214 -9.62 -10.16 3.37
N LYS A 215 -9.42 -10.64 4.61
CA LYS A 215 -10.51 -10.88 5.56
C LYS A 215 -10.98 -9.57 6.20
N LEU A 216 -12.30 -9.44 6.30
CA LEU A 216 -12.97 -8.30 6.90
C LEU A 216 -13.10 -8.43 8.41
N TYR A 217 -12.90 -7.33 9.12
CA TYR A 217 -13.03 -7.24 10.57
C TYR A 217 -13.70 -5.93 10.99
N ALA A 218 -14.25 -5.91 12.20
CA ALA A 218 -14.68 -4.67 12.83
C ALA A 218 -13.55 -4.17 13.75
N ALA A 219 -13.13 -2.92 13.55
CA ALA A 219 -12.16 -2.26 14.41
C ALA A 219 -12.84 -1.17 15.24
N LYS A 220 -12.77 -1.30 16.57
CA LYS A 220 -13.19 -0.24 17.49
C LYS A 220 -12.00 0.65 17.83
N VAL A 221 -12.10 1.93 17.50
CA VAL A 221 -11.06 2.94 17.74
C VAL A 221 -11.24 3.55 19.12
N PHE A 222 -10.17 3.59 19.93
CA PHE A 222 -10.17 4.16 21.27
C PHE A 222 -9.44 5.50 21.30
N GLY A 223 -10.07 6.52 21.87
CA GLY A 223 -9.44 7.83 22.07
C GLY A 223 -8.45 7.88 23.24
N LYS A 224 -8.54 6.96 24.21
CA LYS A 224 -7.68 6.91 25.40
C LYS A 224 -7.04 5.53 25.57
N ARG A 225 -5.72 5.50 25.73
CA ARG A 225 -4.92 4.26 25.88
C ARG A 225 -5.25 3.45 27.14
N ALA A 226 -5.63 4.11 28.25
CA ALA A 226 -6.06 3.42 29.47
C ALA A 226 -7.36 2.61 29.26
N ALA A 227 -8.33 3.18 28.54
CA ALA A 227 -9.58 2.47 28.21
C ALA A 227 -9.33 1.25 27.32
N PHE A 228 -8.36 1.36 26.41
CA PHE A 228 -7.88 0.28 25.56
C PHE A 228 -7.21 -0.85 26.37
N GLN A 229 -6.28 -0.53 27.27
CA GLN A 229 -5.60 -1.51 28.12
C GLN A 229 -6.57 -2.27 29.03
N ASN A 230 -7.52 -1.56 29.65
CA ASN A 230 -8.55 -2.21 30.46
C ASN A 230 -9.38 -3.20 29.62
N LYS A 231 -9.72 -2.82 28.37
CA LYS A 231 -10.47 -3.70 27.47
C LYS A 231 -9.66 -4.92 27.02
N MET A 232 -8.36 -4.74 26.76
CA MET A 232 -7.42 -5.85 26.46
C MET A 232 -7.46 -6.93 27.53
N ASN A 233 -7.36 -6.53 28.80
CA ASN A 233 -7.28 -7.48 29.90
C ASN A 233 -8.56 -8.31 30.06
N ILE A 234 -9.71 -7.76 29.66
CA ILE A 234 -11.02 -8.43 29.79
C ILE A 234 -11.28 -9.34 28.59
N ILE A 235 -11.15 -8.81 27.37
CA ILE A 235 -11.72 -9.49 26.19
C ILE A 235 -10.81 -10.59 25.62
N ARG A 236 -9.50 -10.57 25.90
CA ARG A 236 -8.54 -11.58 25.41
C ARG A 236 -8.88 -13.00 25.86
N ASN A 237 -9.55 -13.14 27.01
CA ASN A 237 -9.82 -14.44 27.63
C ASN A 237 -11.29 -14.87 27.47
N ILE A 238 -12.10 -14.14 26.70
CA ILE A 238 -13.50 -14.47 26.47
C ILE A 238 -13.61 -15.16 25.12
N SER A 239 -14.00 -16.43 25.13
CA SER A 239 -14.31 -17.20 23.93
C SER A 239 -15.61 -17.96 24.14
N HIS A 240 -16.62 -17.66 23.33
CA HIS A 240 -17.93 -18.30 23.42
C HIS A 240 -18.67 -18.16 22.08
N ARG A 241 -19.41 -19.19 21.66
CA ARG A 241 -20.12 -19.23 20.35
C ARG A 241 -21.05 -18.03 20.09
N HIS A 242 -21.58 -17.42 21.13
CA HIS A 242 -22.55 -16.31 21.04
C HIS A 242 -21.95 -14.96 21.46
N ILE A 243 -20.63 -14.86 21.58
CA ILE A 243 -19.92 -13.62 21.90
C ILE A 243 -19.00 -13.32 20.73
N VAL A 244 -19.02 -12.04 20.29
CA VAL A 244 -18.16 -11.55 19.22
C VAL A 244 -16.70 -11.90 19.53
N GLU A 245 -16.07 -12.64 18.62
CA GLU A 245 -14.70 -13.10 18.75
C GLU A 245 -13.72 -11.92 18.73
N PHE A 246 -12.80 -11.93 19.70
CA PHE A 246 -11.65 -11.06 19.73
C PHE A 246 -10.55 -11.60 18.81
N VAL A 247 -9.99 -10.73 17.95
CA VAL A 247 -9.00 -11.10 16.94
C VAL A 247 -7.62 -10.56 17.30
N ASP A 248 -7.49 -9.24 17.45
CA ASP A 248 -6.19 -8.59 17.66
C ASP A 248 -6.32 -7.19 18.28
N PHE A 249 -5.18 -6.63 18.71
CA PHE A 249 -5.04 -5.24 19.11
C PHE A 249 -3.92 -4.55 18.35
N VAL A 250 -4.24 -3.36 17.82
CA VAL A 250 -3.28 -2.52 17.09
C VAL A 250 -3.08 -1.20 17.81
N ASP A 251 -1.83 -0.73 17.87
CA ASP A 251 -1.42 0.49 18.60
C ASP A 251 -0.45 1.37 17.78
N GLU A 252 -0.36 1.16 16.47
CA GLU A 252 0.65 1.81 15.61
C GLU A 252 0.26 3.25 15.20
N HIS A 253 -1.02 3.60 15.27
CA HIS A 253 -1.53 4.94 14.93
C HIS A 253 -2.57 5.44 15.95
N SER A 254 -3.55 4.60 16.23
CA SER A 254 -4.52 4.77 17.32
C SER A 254 -4.76 3.39 17.94
N PRO A 255 -5.05 3.32 19.26
CA PRO A 255 -5.38 2.05 19.89
C PRO A 255 -6.69 1.51 19.31
N GLN A 256 -6.65 0.33 18.71
CA GLN A 256 -7.77 -0.32 18.04
C GLN A 256 -7.94 -1.76 18.51
N MET A 257 -9.18 -2.15 18.79
CA MET A 257 -9.55 -3.54 19.06
C MET A 257 -10.19 -4.12 17.81
N ILE A 258 -9.59 -5.20 17.30
CA ILE A 258 -10.05 -5.93 16.13
C ILE A 258 -10.91 -7.10 16.60
N THR A 259 -12.08 -7.21 16.02
CA THR A 259 -13.07 -8.27 16.29
C THR A 259 -13.63 -8.81 14.98
N GLU A 260 -14.24 -9.99 15.03
CA GLU A 260 -14.97 -10.49 13.87
C GLU A 260 -16.01 -9.48 13.36
N TYR A 261 -16.20 -9.44 12.04
CA TYR A 261 -17.22 -8.61 11.43
C TYR A 261 -18.51 -9.42 11.23
N LEU A 262 -19.62 -8.91 11.79
CA LEU A 262 -20.95 -9.50 11.62
C LEU A 262 -21.76 -8.68 10.59
N PRO A 263 -22.06 -9.23 9.39
CA PRO A 263 -22.73 -8.49 8.32
C PRO A 263 -24.19 -8.16 8.63
N GLY A 264 -24.86 -8.96 9.47
CA GLY A 264 -26.25 -8.75 9.89
C GLY A 264 -26.48 -7.50 10.75
N GLY A 265 -25.42 -6.77 11.11
CA GLY A 265 -25.56 -5.51 11.85
C GLY A 265 -26.07 -5.71 13.28
N ASN A 266 -26.97 -4.84 13.73
CA ASN A 266 -27.52 -4.90 15.08
C ASN A 266 -29.02 -5.23 15.06
N LEU A 267 -29.49 -5.84 16.16
CA LEU A 267 -30.89 -6.28 16.30
C LEU A 267 -31.89 -5.14 16.16
N GLU A 268 -31.55 -3.92 16.59
CA GLU A 268 -32.42 -2.76 16.49
C GLU A 268 -32.72 -2.38 15.03
N LYS A 269 -31.68 -2.39 14.18
CA LYS A 269 -31.82 -2.12 12.75
C LYS A 269 -32.59 -3.22 12.04
N GLU A 270 -32.35 -4.48 12.40
CA GLU A 270 -33.09 -5.61 11.84
C GLU A 270 -34.57 -5.57 12.25
N HIS A 271 -34.88 -5.21 13.50
CA HIS A 271 -36.27 -5.07 13.94
C HIS A 271 -37.01 -3.95 13.17
N LYS A 272 -36.34 -2.83 12.86
CA LYS A 272 -36.91 -1.72 12.08
C LYS A 272 -37.07 -2.00 10.58
N ARG A 273 -36.52 -3.11 10.08
CA ARG A 273 -36.64 -3.54 8.66
C ARG A 273 -37.89 -4.38 8.40
N HIS A 274 -38.55 -4.85 9.47
CA HIS A 274 -39.83 -5.56 9.44
C HIS A 274 -40.98 -4.61 9.78
#